data_AF-A0A7Y4XEJ8-F1
#
_entry.id   AF-A0A7Y4XEJ8-F1
#
_cell.length_a   1.000
_cell.length_b   1.000
_cell.length_c   1.000
_cell.angle_alpha   90.00
_cell.angle_beta   90.00
_cell.angle_gamma   90.00
#
_symmetry.space_group_name_H-M   'P 1'
#
loop_
_entity.id
_entity.type
_entity.pdbx_description
1 polymer ?
#
loop_
_entity_poly.entity_id
_entity_poly.type
_entity_poly.pdbx_seq_one_letter_code
_entity_poly.pdbx_strand_id
1 'polypeptide(L)'
;MKITNVLDANGFKVINLADPTLPQDAVTKAYADSLAQGYKWKEPVRVATTANITLSGIQTIDGIAVIAGDRVLVKNQTTGSQNGIYLAASGAWTRAVDFDANAEVVGASCFTSEGTTLGNTVWVMTTDAPITIATTALTFTQTNAGTSYTPGNGISITGGVIALDAAVAARKASFAVGDGTSTTLTVTHSLNSQDVAVSVYDAATRTGVICDWVANGVNTVQLTFGVAPTAGQYRVTVFA
;
A
#
# COMPACT_ATOMS: atom_id res chain seq x y z
N MET A 1 14.75 50.08 -5.74
CA MET A 1 15.63 50.28 -6.92
C MET A 1 14.80 50.00 -8.16
N LYS A 2 14.68 50.95 -9.10
CA LYS A 2 13.92 50.72 -10.33
C LYS A 2 14.87 50.18 -11.39
N ILE A 3 14.75 48.89 -11.71
CA ILE A 3 15.43 48.30 -12.86
C ILE A 3 14.42 48.37 -14.01
N THR A 4 14.72 49.17 -15.02
CA THR A 4 13.76 49.45 -16.11
C THR A 4 13.83 48.44 -17.25
N ASN A 5 14.92 47.68 -17.33
CA ASN A 5 15.20 46.72 -18.40
C ASN A 5 15.51 45.35 -17.79
N VAL A 6 16.74 44.86 -17.95
CA VAL A 6 17.16 43.52 -17.53
C VAL A 6 18.08 43.60 -16.32
N LEU A 7 17.87 42.72 -15.34
CA LEU A 7 18.83 42.42 -14.27
C LEU A 7 19.54 41.11 -14.63
N ASP A 8 20.83 41.18 -14.92
CA ASP A 8 21.68 40.01 -15.08
C ASP A 8 22.56 39.85 -13.83
N ALA A 9 22.43 38.72 -13.14
CA ALA A 9 23.22 38.41 -11.95
C ALA A 9 24.60 37.80 -12.29
N ASN A 10 24.90 37.54 -13.56
CA ASN A 10 26.16 36.99 -14.06
C ASN A 10 26.65 35.76 -13.27
N GLY A 11 25.71 34.85 -12.96
CA GLY A 11 25.97 33.61 -12.20
C GLY A 11 26.09 33.79 -10.68
N PHE A 12 25.96 35.00 -10.14
CA PHE A 12 25.98 35.25 -8.69
C PHE A 12 24.60 35.06 -8.05
N LYS A 13 24.61 34.76 -6.74
CA LYS A 13 23.38 34.63 -5.94
C LYS A 13 22.77 36.00 -5.67
N VAL A 14 21.44 36.08 -5.73
CA VAL A 14 20.66 37.20 -5.19
C VAL A 14 20.16 36.81 -3.79
N ILE A 15 20.59 37.53 -2.76
CA ILE A 15 20.30 37.23 -1.35
C ILE A 15 19.38 38.28 -0.72
N ASN A 16 18.78 37.96 0.43
CA ASN A 16 17.85 38.83 1.19
C ASN A 16 16.61 39.29 0.41
N LEU A 17 16.10 38.42 -0.48
CA LEU A 17 14.81 38.64 -1.13
C LEU A 17 13.68 38.25 -0.17
N ALA A 18 12.65 39.09 -0.07
CA ALA A 18 11.46 38.80 0.73
C ALA A 18 10.53 37.79 0.02
N ASP A 19 9.61 37.19 0.77
CA ASP A 19 8.63 36.26 0.18
C ASP A 19 7.67 36.99 -0.78
N PRO A 20 7.32 36.36 -1.92
CA PRO A 20 6.49 36.98 -2.95
C PRO A 20 5.03 37.15 -2.50
N THR A 21 4.42 38.27 -2.87
CA THR A 21 3.00 38.61 -2.56
C THR A 21 2.19 38.95 -3.81
N LEU A 22 2.85 39.39 -4.88
CA LEU A 22 2.23 39.73 -6.17
C LEU A 22 2.59 38.68 -7.24
N PRO A 23 1.78 38.55 -8.31
CA PRO A 23 2.00 37.54 -9.34
C PRO A 23 3.32 37.65 -10.13
N GLN A 24 4.00 38.79 -10.07
CA GLN A 24 5.27 39.04 -10.77
C GLN A 24 6.48 39.10 -9.82
N ASP A 25 6.30 38.84 -8.53
CA ASP A 25 7.41 38.87 -7.57
C ASP A 25 8.38 37.71 -7.84
N ALA A 26 9.67 37.98 -7.62
CA ALA A 26 10.68 36.94 -7.66
C ALA A 26 10.49 35.96 -6.48
N VAL A 27 10.67 34.67 -6.74
CA VAL A 27 10.46 33.61 -5.76
C VAL A 27 11.78 33.24 -5.08
N THR A 28 11.79 33.19 -3.74
CA THR A 28 12.93 32.62 -2.98
C THR A 28 12.94 31.10 -3.12
N LYS A 29 14.11 30.46 -3.03
CA LYS A 29 14.18 29.00 -3.01
C LYS A 29 13.32 28.40 -1.91
N ALA A 30 13.35 29.01 -0.72
CA ALA A 30 12.54 28.58 0.43
C ALA A 30 11.04 28.60 0.12
N TYR A 31 10.55 29.65 -0.55
CA TYR A 31 9.16 29.73 -0.97
C TYR A 31 8.81 28.69 -2.04
N ALA A 32 9.66 28.51 -3.06
CA ALA A 32 9.46 27.47 -4.08
C ALA A 32 9.44 26.05 -3.47
N ASP A 33 10.34 25.77 -2.54
CA ASP A 33 10.39 24.50 -1.81
C ASP A 33 9.11 24.27 -0.98
N SER A 34 8.55 25.34 -0.40
CA SER A 34 7.29 25.26 0.36
C SER A 34 6.06 25.03 -0.52
N LEU A 35 6.04 25.62 -1.72
CA LEU A 35 4.97 25.45 -2.71
C LEU A 35 5.00 24.09 -3.39
N ALA A 36 6.18 23.48 -3.52
CA ALA A 36 6.36 22.29 -4.34
C ALA A 36 5.52 21.08 -3.90
N GLN A 37 4.98 21.01 -2.67
CA GLN A 37 4.01 19.96 -2.31
C GLN A 37 3.31 20.01 -0.93
N GLY A 38 3.34 21.09 -0.15
CA GLY A 38 2.82 21.05 1.25
C GLY A 38 3.60 20.13 2.20
N TYR A 39 4.52 19.34 1.65
CA TYR A 39 5.53 18.52 2.32
C TYR A 39 6.83 19.31 2.42
N LYS A 40 7.38 19.39 3.63
CA LYS A 40 8.71 19.95 3.90
C LYS A 40 9.75 18.85 3.79
N TRP A 41 10.21 18.60 2.58
CA TRP A 41 11.21 17.57 2.33
C TRP A 41 12.51 17.82 3.11
N LYS A 42 13.01 16.76 3.73
CA LYS A 42 14.25 16.69 4.50
C LYS A 42 15.29 15.92 3.71
N GLU A 43 16.55 16.11 4.06
CA GLU A 43 17.61 15.25 3.51
C GLU A 43 17.28 13.78 3.79
N PRO A 44 17.51 12.87 2.83
CA PRO A 44 17.21 11.45 2.99
C PRO A 44 17.78 10.87 4.28
N VAL A 45 17.05 9.94 4.87
CA VAL A 45 17.55 9.13 5.98
C VAL A 45 18.11 7.83 5.43
N ARG A 46 19.16 7.32 6.05
CA ARG A 46 19.72 6.03 5.68
C ARG A 46 18.74 4.91 6.02
N VAL A 47 18.18 4.93 7.23
CA VAL A 47 17.28 3.88 7.75
C VAL A 47 16.16 4.47 8.58
N ALA A 48 15.07 3.70 8.76
CA ALA A 48 13.96 4.02 9.65
C ALA A 48 13.80 2.96 10.74
N THR A 49 13.43 3.36 11.94
CA THR A 49 13.24 2.42 13.05
C THR A 49 12.05 1.48 12.80
N THR A 50 12.15 0.24 13.25
CA THR A 50 11.06 -0.76 13.27
C THR A 50 10.54 -1.04 14.68
N ALA A 51 11.26 -0.57 15.71
CA ALA A 51 10.93 -0.72 17.13
C ALA A 51 11.48 0.47 17.93
N ASN A 52 11.18 0.53 19.22
CA ASN A 52 11.77 1.51 20.14
C ASN A 52 13.29 1.27 20.26
N ILE A 53 14.08 2.34 20.21
CA ILE A 53 15.55 2.27 20.30
C ILE A 53 16.08 3.15 21.44
N THR A 54 17.37 2.98 21.75
CA THR A 54 18.09 3.96 22.57
C THR A 54 18.63 5.05 21.66
N LEU A 55 18.40 6.33 21.97
CA LEU A 55 18.94 7.45 21.18
C LEU A 55 20.41 7.75 21.55
N SER A 56 21.23 6.70 21.55
CA SER A 56 22.65 6.74 21.87
C SER A 56 23.32 5.47 21.35
N GLY A 57 24.60 5.55 21.04
CA GLY A 57 25.39 4.40 20.61
C GLY A 57 25.09 3.98 19.17
N ILE A 58 26.10 3.40 18.54
CA ILE A 58 25.95 2.83 17.19
C ILE A 58 25.20 1.51 17.27
N GLN A 59 24.19 1.36 16.41
CA GLN A 59 23.21 0.27 16.46
C GLN A 59 22.98 -0.34 15.08
N THR A 60 22.32 -1.49 15.05
CA THR A 60 21.75 -2.05 13.81
C THR A 60 20.26 -1.78 13.80
N ILE A 61 19.76 -1.13 12.75
CA ILE A 61 18.36 -0.72 12.60
C ILE A 61 17.86 -1.25 11.26
N ASP A 62 16.73 -1.97 11.29
CA ASP A 62 16.14 -2.62 10.10
C ASP A 62 17.13 -3.47 9.28
N GLY A 63 18.04 -4.16 9.99
CA GLY A 63 19.08 -5.01 9.40
C GLY A 63 20.33 -4.27 8.91
N ILE A 64 20.40 -2.95 9.06
CA ILE A 64 21.52 -2.12 8.61
C ILE A 64 22.29 -1.56 9.82
N ALA A 65 23.60 -1.77 9.87
CA ALA A 65 24.47 -1.15 10.86
C ALA A 65 24.70 0.32 10.50
N VAL A 66 24.22 1.24 11.34
CA VAL A 66 24.46 2.68 11.17
C VAL A 66 25.87 3.04 11.65
N ILE A 67 26.39 4.18 11.23
CA ILE A 67 27.65 4.75 11.73
C ILE A 67 27.43 6.20 12.18
N ALA A 68 28.44 6.79 12.82
CA ALA A 68 28.33 8.17 13.29
C ALA A 68 28.10 9.13 12.11
N GLY A 69 27.10 10.01 12.23
CA GLY A 69 26.68 10.95 11.18
C GLY A 69 25.57 10.42 10.27
N ASP A 70 25.25 9.12 10.31
CA ASP A 70 24.13 8.60 9.54
C ASP A 70 22.81 9.19 10.03
N ARG A 71 21.95 9.55 9.08
CA ARG A 71 20.60 10.04 9.36
C ARG A 71 19.66 8.88 9.58
N VAL A 72 18.92 8.88 10.68
CA VAL A 72 17.96 7.85 11.06
C VAL A 72 16.60 8.47 11.28
N LEU A 73 15.58 7.98 10.59
CA LEU A 73 14.19 8.28 10.94
C LEU A 73 13.79 7.44 12.16
N VAL A 74 13.67 8.10 13.30
CA VAL A 74 13.17 7.53 14.54
C VAL A 74 11.67 7.80 14.61
N LYS A 75 10.86 6.76 14.40
CA LYS A 75 9.39 6.87 14.37
C LYS A 75 8.66 5.93 15.33
N ASN A 76 9.41 5.11 16.08
CA ASN A 76 8.86 4.06 16.95
C ASN A 76 9.26 4.22 18.43
N GLN A 77 9.59 5.42 18.90
CA GLN A 77 9.81 5.64 20.33
C GLN A 77 8.52 5.43 21.12
N THR A 78 8.62 4.83 22.31
CA THR A 78 7.52 4.77 23.27
C THR A 78 7.09 6.18 23.71
N THR A 79 8.05 7.07 23.92
CA THR A 79 7.79 8.50 24.12
C THR A 79 7.73 9.18 22.76
N GLY A 80 6.52 9.36 22.20
CA GLY A 80 6.34 9.87 20.84
C GLY A 80 6.96 11.25 20.57
N SER A 81 7.22 12.08 21.59
CA SER A 81 7.91 13.36 21.42
C SER A 81 9.40 13.23 21.15
N GLN A 82 9.96 12.04 21.32
CA GLN A 82 11.33 11.69 20.93
C GLN A 82 11.43 11.21 19.49
N ASN A 83 10.31 10.97 18.79
CA ASN A 83 10.37 10.69 17.35
C ASN A 83 10.94 11.90 16.59
N GLY A 84 11.48 11.65 15.40
CA GLY A 84 12.11 12.65 14.55
C GLY A 84 13.25 12.07 13.71
N ILE A 85 13.99 12.95 13.06
CA ILE A 85 15.19 12.58 12.31
C ILE A 85 16.42 12.88 13.17
N TYR A 86 17.27 11.87 13.34
CA TYR A 86 18.46 11.95 14.20
C TYR A 86 19.74 11.67 13.43
N LEU A 87 20.85 12.21 13.92
CA LEU A 87 22.19 11.80 13.54
C LEU A 87 22.69 10.75 14.53
N ALA A 88 23.00 9.56 14.00
CA ALA A 88 23.58 8.50 14.79
C ALA A 88 24.96 8.90 15.32
N ALA A 89 25.29 8.46 16.53
CA ALA A 89 26.56 8.74 17.19
C ALA A 89 26.93 7.61 18.16
N SER A 90 28.20 7.52 18.55
CA SER A 90 28.65 6.61 19.62
C SER A 90 28.17 7.05 21.00
N GLY A 91 27.99 8.36 21.20
CA GLY A 91 27.31 8.95 22.35
C GLY A 91 25.83 9.20 22.08
N ALA A 92 25.25 10.15 22.80
CA ALA A 92 23.87 10.57 22.60
C ALA A 92 23.64 11.09 21.17
N TRP A 93 22.54 10.66 20.56
CA TRP A 93 22.15 11.11 19.25
C TRP A 93 21.51 12.50 19.34
N THR A 94 21.76 13.33 18.33
CA THR A 94 21.13 14.64 18.22
C THR A 94 20.11 14.63 17.10
N ARG A 95 19.10 15.49 17.16
CA ARG A 95 18.24 15.72 16.00
C ARG A 95 19.06 16.29 14.85
N ALA A 96 18.64 15.97 13.65
CA ALA A 96 19.20 16.55 12.45
C ALA A 96 18.87 18.05 12.36
N VAL A 97 19.79 18.83 11.78
CA VAL A 97 19.69 20.30 11.68
C VAL A 97 18.48 20.78 10.89
N ASP A 98 17.97 19.98 9.96
CA ASP A 98 16.75 20.28 9.19
C ASP A 98 15.46 19.79 9.87
N PHE A 99 15.56 19.27 11.11
CA PHE A 99 14.45 18.76 11.92
C PHE A 99 14.64 19.13 13.41
N ASP A 100 15.18 20.32 13.72
CA ASP A 100 15.44 20.72 15.11
C ASP A 100 14.60 21.93 15.59
N ALA A 101 13.85 22.57 14.69
CA ALA A 101 12.97 23.69 15.03
C ALA A 101 11.48 23.41 14.77
N ASN A 102 10.60 24.00 15.60
CA ASN A 102 9.13 23.82 15.49
C ASN A 102 8.58 24.10 14.09
N ALA A 103 9.10 25.14 13.42
CA ALA A 103 8.68 25.53 12.08
C ALA A 103 9.03 24.49 11.01
N GLU A 104 9.98 23.59 11.29
CA GLU A 104 10.49 22.61 10.32
C GLU A 104 9.74 21.28 10.37
N VAL A 105 9.10 20.98 11.50
CA VAL A 105 8.52 19.66 11.80
C VAL A 105 7.17 19.45 11.11
N VAL A 106 6.31 20.47 11.08
CA VAL A 106 4.96 20.38 10.49
C VAL A 106 5.05 20.07 8.99
N GLY A 107 4.51 18.91 8.58
CA GLY A 107 4.55 18.41 7.21
C GLY A 107 5.93 17.91 6.76
N ALA A 108 6.87 17.66 7.67
CA ALA A 108 8.19 17.16 7.33
C ALA A 108 8.12 15.79 6.65
N SER A 109 8.85 15.63 5.55
CA SER A 109 8.85 14.40 4.76
C SER A 109 10.27 13.94 4.46
N CYS A 110 10.53 12.64 4.50
CA CYS A 110 11.86 12.10 4.19
C CYS A 110 11.77 10.77 3.43
N PHE A 111 12.73 10.53 2.56
CA PHE A 111 12.96 9.25 1.91
C PHE A 111 13.93 8.41 2.76
N THR A 112 13.65 7.12 2.89
CA THR A 112 14.48 6.12 3.58
C THR A 112 15.22 5.29 2.53
N SER A 113 16.54 5.41 2.49
CA SER A 113 17.37 4.82 1.42
C SER A 113 17.61 3.32 1.56
N GLU A 114 17.79 2.82 2.78
CA GLU A 114 18.18 1.45 3.08
C GLU A 114 17.27 0.85 4.17
N GLY A 115 17.28 -0.48 4.27
CA GLY A 115 16.49 -1.23 5.25
C GLY A 115 15.96 -2.52 4.66
N THR A 116 15.87 -3.55 5.50
CA THR A 116 15.31 -4.86 5.11
C THR A 116 13.81 -4.76 4.84
N THR A 117 13.10 -3.98 5.66
CA THR A 117 11.64 -3.84 5.58
C THR A 117 11.19 -2.44 5.16
N LEU A 118 11.95 -1.41 5.53
CA LEU A 118 11.61 0.00 5.34
C LEU A 118 12.53 0.72 4.35
N GLY A 119 13.40 0.00 3.63
CA GLY A 119 14.19 0.57 2.55
C GLY A 119 13.32 1.03 1.38
N ASN A 120 13.73 2.12 0.72
CA ASN A 120 13.02 2.75 -0.41
C ASN A 120 11.63 3.29 -0.08
N THR A 121 11.40 3.71 1.17
CA THR A 121 10.11 4.21 1.64
C THR A 121 10.13 5.73 1.86
N VAL A 122 8.98 6.39 1.81
CA VAL A 122 8.77 7.81 2.08
C VAL A 122 7.86 7.92 3.28
N TRP A 123 8.27 8.74 4.22
CA TRP A 123 7.54 9.00 5.46
C TRP A 123 7.22 10.48 5.59
N VAL A 124 6.03 10.77 6.10
CA VAL A 124 5.52 12.11 6.35
C VAL A 124 5.14 12.23 7.82
N MET A 125 5.53 13.33 8.46
CA MET A 125 5.09 13.72 9.80
C MET A 125 3.66 14.29 9.71
N THR A 126 2.70 13.60 10.33
CA THR A 126 1.26 13.87 10.21
C THR A 126 0.60 14.43 11.47
N THR A 127 1.37 14.73 12.52
CA THR A 127 0.82 15.42 13.70
C THR A 127 0.36 16.83 13.31
N ASP A 128 -0.84 17.22 13.71
CA ASP A 128 -1.37 18.55 13.44
C ASP A 128 -0.69 19.64 14.27
N ALA A 129 -0.59 20.84 13.70
CA ALA A 129 -0.11 22.02 14.44
C ALA A 129 -1.15 22.45 15.50
N PRO A 130 -0.72 23.06 16.62
CA PRO A 130 0.64 23.50 16.95
C PRO A 130 1.54 22.37 17.49
N ILE A 131 2.80 22.36 17.05
CA ILE A 131 3.83 21.41 17.51
C ILE A 131 4.91 22.15 18.28
N THR A 132 5.26 21.65 19.46
CA THR A 132 6.49 22.00 20.19
C THR A 132 7.40 20.79 20.24
N ILE A 133 8.60 20.91 19.66
CA ILE A 133 9.58 19.84 19.60
C ILE A 133 9.97 19.36 21.01
N ALA A 134 10.27 18.08 21.14
CA ALA A 134 10.53 17.38 22.42
C ALA A 134 9.35 17.31 23.40
N THR A 135 8.25 18.03 23.16
CA THR A 135 7.04 18.00 24.00
C THR A 135 5.86 17.31 23.31
N THR A 136 5.52 17.73 22.10
CA THR A 136 4.42 17.15 21.32
C THR A 136 4.82 15.80 20.74
N ALA A 137 3.93 14.81 20.81
CA ALA A 137 4.17 13.51 20.18
C ALA A 137 4.17 13.64 18.64
N LEU A 138 5.22 13.13 17.99
CA LEU A 138 5.39 13.20 16.54
C LEU A 138 5.06 11.85 15.91
N THR A 139 4.06 11.83 15.04
CA THR A 139 3.60 10.64 14.32
C THR A 139 4.05 10.72 12.87
N PHE A 140 4.62 9.63 12.36
CA PHE A 140 5.05 9.49 10.97
C PHE A 140 4.24 8.40 10.27
N THR A 141 3.77 8.70 9.06
CA THR A 141 3.02 7.77 8.21
C THR A 141 3.74 7.59 6.88
N GLN A 142 3.80 6.35 6.39
CA GLN A 142 4.39 6.05 5.09
C GLN A 142 3.45 6.48 3.96
N THR A 143 3.98 7.09 2.89
CA THR A 143 3.15 7.64 1.79
C THR A 143 3.45 7.07 0.41
N ASN A 144 4.52 6.29 0.24
CA ASN A 144 4.89 5.69 -1.07
C ASN A 144 4.84 4.16 -1.12
N ALA A 145 4.46 3.45 -0.04
CA ALA A 145 4.11 2.05 -0.18
C ALA A 145 2.69 1.97 -0.75
N GLY A 146 2.53 1.33 -1.91
CA GLY A 146 1.27 0.63 -2.16
C GLY A 146 1.04 -0.25 -0.93
N THR A 147 -0.07 -0.03 -0.23
CA THR A 147 -0.39 -0.76 1.00
C THR A 147 -0.17 -2.25 0.75
N SER A 148 0.76 -2.86 1.49
CA SER A 148 0.86 -4.31 1.53
C SER A 148 -0.37 -4.79 2.28
N TYR A 149 -1.39 -5.19 1.53
CA TYR A 149 -2.61 -5.73 2.09
C TYR A 149 -2.28 -7.05 2.80
N THR A 150 -2.75 -7.20 4.03
CA THR A 150 -2.70 -8.49 4.72
C THR A 150 -3.90 -9.32 4.25
N PRO A 151 -3.70 -10.54 3.70
CA PRO A 151 -4.82 -11.38 3.34
C PRO A 151 -5.65 -11.76 4.59
N GLY A 152 -6.97 -11.58 4.51
CA GLY A 152 -7.90 -12.24 5.43
C GLY A 152 -8.16 -13.69 4.99
N ASN A 153 -8.94 -14.44 5.78
CA ASN A 153 -9.33 -15.81 5.41
C ASN A 153 -10.04 -15.83 4.04
N GLY A 154 -9.60 -16.72 3.15
CA GLY A 154 -10.16 -16.86 1.80
C GLY A 154 -9.57 -15.93 0.75
N ILE A 155 -8.59 -15.09 1.09
CA ILE A 155 -7.84 -14.25 0.14
C ILE A 155 -6.37 -14.66 0.17
N SER A 156 -5.75 -14.74 -1.00
CA SER A 156 -4.31 -14.89 -1.16
C SER A 156 -3.72 -13.63 -1.79
N ILE A 157 -2.55 -13.21 -1.30
CA ILE A 157 -1.83 -12.04 -1.83
C ILE A 157 -0.40 -12.48 -2.10
N THR A 158 0.00 -12.51 -3.36
CA THR A 158 1.32 -12.98 -3.79
C THR A 158 1.77 -12.16 -4.99
N GLY A 159 2.98 -11.58 -4.92
CA GLY A 159 3.54 -10.77 -6.01
C GLY A 159 2.68 -9.56 -6.40
N GLY A 160 1.90 -9.00 -5.48
CA GLY A 160 0.98 -7.88 -5.74
C GLY A 160 -0.35 -8.28 -6.39
N VAL A 161 -0.59 -9.57 -6.63
CA VAL A 161 -1.89 -10.09 -7.10
C VAL A 161 -2.75 -10.40 -5.88
N ILE A 162 -3.97 -9.88 -5.86
CA ILE A 162 -5.01 -10.24 -4.89
C ILE A 162 -5.94 -11.25 -5.56
N ALA A 163 -6.05 -12.44 -4.98
CA ALA A 163 -6.85 -13.53 -5.52
C ALA A 163 -7.68 -14.21 -4.42
N LEU A 164 -8.74 -14.91 -4.84
CA LEU A 164 -9.46 -15.84 -3.96
C LEU A 164 -8.55 -17.04 -3.64
N ASP A 165 -8.46 -17.42 -2.37
CA ASP A 165 -7.86 -18.69 -1.97
C ASP A 165 -8.89 -19.81 -2.09
N ALA A 166 -8.79 -20.58 -3.18
CA ALA A 166 -9.70 -21.68 -3.47
C ALA A 166 -9.55 -22.89 -2.52
N ALA A 167 -8.50 -22.95 -1.68
CA ALA A 167 -8.40 -23.97 -0.64
C ALA A 167 -9.30 -23.66 0.57
N VAL A 168 -9.72 -22.40 0.73
CA VAL A 168 -10.50 -21.93 1.89
C VAL A 168 -11.89 -21.48 1.48
N ALA A 169 -12.03 -20.84 0.32
CA ALA A 169 -13.29 -20.30 -0.16
C ALA A 169 -13.82 -21.08 -1.38
N ALA A 170 -15.03 -21.63 -1.24
CA ALA A 170 -15.69 -22.36 -2.31
C ALA A 170 -16.05 -21.44 -3.48
N ARG A 171 -15.81 -21.93 -4.70
CA ARG A 171 -16.19 -21.29 -5.96
C ARG A 171 -17.45 -21.95 -6.49
N LYS A 172 -18.20 -21.23 -7.33
CA LYS A 172 -19.36 -21.79 -8.02
C LYS A 172 -19.44 -21.35 -9.47
N ALA A 173 -19.94 -22.22 -10.33
CA ALA A 173 -20.27 -21.93 -11.72
C ALA A 173 -21.66 -22.49 -12.04
N SER A 174 -22.48 -21.69 -12.71
CA SER A 174 -23.88 -22.05 -12.97
C SER A 174 -24.24 -21.97 -14.45
N PHE A 175 -24.91 -23.00 -14.98
CA PHE A 175 -25.21 -23.20 -16.39
C PHE A 175 -26.69 -23.55 -16.60
N ALA A 176 -27.24 -23.13 -17.75
CA ALA A 176 -28.52 -23.63 -18.21
C ALA A 176 -28.26 -24.91 -19.01
N VAL A 177 -29.06 -25.95 -18.78
CA VAL A 177 -28.84 -27.30 -19.29
C VAL A 177 -30.15 -27.84 -19.87
N GLY A 178 -30.00 -28.56 -20.98
CA GLY A 178 -31.09 -29.12 -21.78
C GLY A 178 -30.95 -28.69 -23.23
N ASP A 179 -31.01 -29.65 -24.13
CA ASP A 179 -30.88 -29.48 -25.58
C ASP A 179 -32.09 -30.06 -26.36
N GLY A 180 -33.07 -30.61 -25.64
CA GLY A 180 -34.26 -31.25 -26.18
C GLY A 180 -34.04 -32.63 -26.80
N THR A 181 -32.81 -33.17 -26.77
CA THR A 181 -32.47 -34.41 -27.52
C THR A 181 -31.62 -35.40 -26.73
N SER A 182 -30.61 -34.94 -26.00
CA SER A 182 -29.67 -35.79 -25.27
C SER A 182 -30.14 -36.04 -23.84
N THR A 183 -30.11 -37.30 -23.42
CA THR A 183 -30.30 -37.66 -22.01
C THR A 183 -29.03 -37.45 -21.18
N THR A 184 -27.88 -37.36 -21.83
CA THR A 184 -26.57 -37.15 -21.20
C THR A 184 -25.97 -35.83 -21.67
N LEU A 185 -25.65 -34.94 -20.74
CA LEU A 185 -25.19 -33.58 -21.04
C LEU A 185 -23.91 -33.27 -20.26
N THR A 186 -22.89 -32.73 -20.94
CA THR A 186 -21.64 -32.28 -20.30
C THR A 186 -21.72 -30.80 -19.99
N VAL A 187 -21.41 -30.44 -18.75
CA VAL A 187 -21.28 -29.06 -18.27
C VAL A 187 -19.81 -28.77 -18.02
N THR A 188 -19.26 -27.80 -18.76
CA THR A 188 -17.90 -27.30 -18.56
C THR A 188 -17.89 -26.15 -17.55
N HIS A 189 -17.48 -26.43 -16.31
CA HIS A 189 -17.48 -25.47 -15.21
C HIS A 189 -16.18 -24.67 -15.05
N SER A 190 -15.07 -25.13 -15.61
CA SER A 190 -13.76 -24.43 -15.58
C SER A 190 -13.23 -24.11 -14.18
N LEU A 191 -13.60 -24.89 -13.16
CA LEU A 191 -13.15 -24.66 -11.78
C LEU A 191 -11.81 -25.35 -11.50
N ASN A 192 -11.27 -26.15 -12.42
CA ASN A 192 -10.00 -26.88 -12.25
C ASN A 192 -9.96 -27.73 -10.97
N SER A 193 -11.08 -28.41 -10.65
CA SER A 193 -11.22 -29.34 -9.53
C SER A 193 -12.19 -30.46 -9.92
N GLN A 194 -11.89 -31.68 -9.49
CA GLN A 194 -12.84 -32.81 -9.50
C GLN A 194 -13.54 -33.00 -8.15
N ASP A 195 -13.03 -32.38 -7.09
CA ASP A 195 -13.74 -32.31 -5.82
C ASP A 195 -14.83 -31.24 -5.95
N VAL A 196 -16.03 -31.70 -6.30
CA VAL A 196 -17.15 -30.84 -6.64
C VAL A 196 -18.46 -31.35 -6.06
N ALA A 197 -19.39 -30.42 -5.83
CA ALA A 197 -20.79 -30.73 -5.57
C ALA A 197 -21.68 -30.13 -6.67
N VAL A 198 -22.73 -30.85 -7.05
CA VAL A 198 -23.65 -30.41 -8.12
C VAL A 198 -25.05 -30.24 -7.56
N SER A 199 -25.66 -29.08 -7.81
CA SER A 199 -27.08 -28.81 -7.55
C SER A 199 -27.80 -28.59 -8.87
N VAL A 200 -28.95 -29.25 -9.04
CA VAL A 200 -29.81 -29.10 -10.22
C VAL A 200 -31.21 -28.71 -9.79
N TYR A 201 -31.81 -27.74 -10.48
CA TYR A 201 -33.20 -27.35 -10.28
C TYR A 201 -33.88 -26.98 -11.60
N ASP A 202 -35.21 -27.14 -11.67
CA ASP A 202 -36.01 -26.70 -12.81
C ASP A 202 -36.03 -25.16 -12.90
N ALA A 203 -35.64 -24.64 -14.05
CA ALA A 203 -35.42 -23.21 -14.23
C ALA A 203 -36.72 -22.39 -14.07
N ALA A 204 -37.86 -22.98 -14.42
CA ALA A 204 -39.16 -22.31 -14.35
C ALA A 204 -39.74 -22.39 -12.93
N THR A 205 -39.72 -23.56 -12.30
CA THR A 205 -40.40 -23.79 -11.02
C THR A 205 -39.51 -23.64 -9.79
N ARG A 206 -38.18 -23.60 -9.97
CA ARG A 206 -37.17 -23.60 -8.89
C ARG A 206 -37.21 -24.85 -8.00
N THR A 207 -37.81 -25.94 -8.45
CA THR A 207 -37.83 -27.21 -7.70
C THR A 207 -36.54 -27.98 -7.91
N GLY A 208 -36.00 -28.57 -6.83
CA GLY A 208 -34.81 -29.42 -6.90
C GLY A 208 -35.06 -30.65 -7.77
N VAL A 209 -34.06 -31.01 -8.59
CA VAL A 209 -34.09 -32.16 -9.50
C VAL A 209 -32.91 -33.04 -9.17
N ILE A 210 -33.15 -34.34 -9.03
CA ILE A 210 -32.10 -35.34 -8.86
C ILE A 210 -31.82 -35.95 -10.23
N CYS A 211 -30.54 -36.00 -10.58
CA CYS A 211 -30.04 -36.68 -11.76
C CYS A 211 -28.72 -37.37 -11.38
N ASP A 212 -28.35 -38.40 -12.13
CA ASP A 212 -27.03 -39.01 -11.95
C ASP A 212 -25.98 -38.08 -12.53
N TRP A 213 -24.88 -37.88 -11.80
CA TRP A 213 -23.79 -37.06 -12.28
C TRP A 213 -22.43 -37.65 -11.94
N VAL A 214 -21.44 -37.33 -12.77
CA VAL A 214 -20.04 -37.72 -12.56
C VAL A 214 -19.11 -36.55 -12.88
N ALA A 215 -18.13 -36.29 -12.01
CA ALA A 215 -17.01 -35.39 -12.32
C ALA A 215 -16.06 -36.09 -13.32
N ASN A 216 -16.34 -35.95 -14.61
CA ASN A 216 -15.59 -36.62 -15.68
C ASN A 216 -14.30 -35.89 -16.08
N GLY A 217 -13.99 -34.74 -15.46
CA GLY A 217 -12.76 -33.99 -15.66
C GLY A 217 -12.62 -32.87 -14.64
N VAL A 218 -11.43 -32.27 -14.51
CA VAL A 218 -11.19 -31.14 -13.58
C VAL A 218 -11.98 -29.88 -13.96
N ASN A 219 -12.51 -29.81 -15.18
CA ASN A 219 -13.28 -28.67 -15.66
C ASN A 219 -14.68 -29.07 -16.13
N THR A 220 -15.09 -30.33 -15.94
CA THR A 220 -16.34 -30.86 -16.50
C THR A 220 -17.06 -31.79 -15.54
N VAL A 221 -18.39 -31.71 -15.55
CA VAL A 221 -19.29 -32.71 -14.98
C VAL A 221 -20.24 -33.21 -16.07
N GLN A 222 -20.59 -34.48 -16.04
CA GLN A 222 -21.56 -35.09 -16.95
C GLN A 222 -22.81 -35.46 -16.17
N LEU A 223 -23.97 -35.04 -16.68
CA LEU A 223 -25.28 -35.21 -16.08
C LEU A 223 -26.09 -36.19 -16.93
N THR A 224 -26.80 -37.11 -16.29
CA THR A 224 -27.66 -38.09 -16.97
C THR A 224 -29.08 -37.99 -16.42
N PHE A 225 -30.02 -37.71 -17.31
CA PHE A 225 -31.44 -37.57 -17.03
C PHE A 225 -32.22 -38.75 -17.58
N GLY A 226 -33.31 -39.15 -16.92
CA GLY A 226 -34.19 -40.21 -17.41
C GLY A 226 -34.92 -39.85 -18.71
N VAL A 227 -35.11 -38.55 -18.97
CA VAL A 227 -35.71 -38.00 -20.20
C VAL A 227 -34.86 -36.82 -20.66
N ALA A 228 -34.69 -36.67 -21.97
CA ALA A 228 -33.96 -35.54 -22.55
C ALA A 228 -34.61 -34.21 -22.11
N PRO A 229 -33.89 -33.36 -21.35
CA PRO A 229 -34.45 -32.09 -20.90
C PRO A 229 -34.68 -31.16 -22.09
N THR A 230 -35.79 -30.42 -22.10
CA THR A 230 -36.02 -29.40 -23.12
C THR A 230 -34.97 -28.29 -23.06
N ALA A 231 -34.83 -27.51 -24.13
CA ALA A 231 -33.79 -26.49 -24.23
C ALA A 231 -33.77 -25.54 -23.01
N GLY A 232 -32.69 -25.60 -22.23
CA GLY A 232 -32.52 -24.77 -21.02
C GLY A 232 -33.46 -25.08 -19.85
N GLN A 233 -34.10 -26.25 -19.82
CA GLN A 233 -35.06 -26.63 -18.77
C GLN A 233 -34.46 -26.58 -17.36
N TYR A 234 -33.20 -26.97 -17.19
CA TYR A 234 -32.57 -27.07 -15.88
C TYR A 234 -31.50 -26.01 -15.68
N ARG A 235 -31.38 -25.52 -14.44
CA ARG A 235 -30.20 -24.78 -13.98
C ARG A 235 -29.33 -25.70 -13.15
N VAL A 236 -28.06 -25.78 -13.53
CA VAL A 236 -27.05 -26.58 -12.84
C VAL A 236 -26.05 -25.64 -12.21
N THR A 237 -25.71 -25.86 -10.95
CA THR A 237 -24.61 -25.15 -10.27
C THR A 237 -23.61 -26.17 -9.77
N VAL A 238 -22.35 -26.00 -10.18
CA VAL A 238 -21.21 -26.77 -9.71
C VAL A 238 -20.46 -25.93 -8.68
N PHE A 239 -20.20 -26.52 -7.52
CA PHE A 239 -19.42 -25.94 -6.42
C PHE A 239 -18.08 -26.68 -6.34
N ALA A 240 -16.98 -25.96 -6.10
CA ALA A 240 -15.62 -26.48 -6.02
C ALA A 240 -14.72 -25.59 -5.16
#